data_AF-A0A1F5VX62-F1
#
_entry.id   AF-A0A1F5VX62-F1
#
_cell.length_a   1.000
_cell.length_b   1.000
_cell.length_c   1.000
_cell.angle_alpha   90.00
_cell.angle_beta   90.00
_cell.angle_gamma   90.00
#
_symmetry.space_group_name_H-M   'P 1'
#
loop_
_entity.id
_entity.type
_entity.pdbx_description
1 polymer ?
#
loop_
_entity_poly.entity_id
_entity_poly.type
_entity_poly.pdbx_seq_one_letter_code
_entity_poly.pdbx_strand_id
1 'polypeptide(L)' 'MSKEQKIVIGERILTREELFKEKEHFRKKRAMQSFEDKIKALIELQKIAYYWGRKKDTIIWKI' A
#
# COMPACT_ATOMS: atom_id res chain seq x y z
N MET A 1 -16.95 -18.79 16.22
CA MET A 1 -15.99 -19.17 15.17
C MET A 1 -14.73 -18.32 15.36
N SER A 2 -13.56 -18.99 15.47
CA SER A 2 -12.37 -18.58 16.23
C SER A 2 -11.82 -17.15 15.98
N LYS A 3 -11.61 -16.39 17.07
CA LYS A 3 -10.97 -15.06 17.12
C LYS A 3 -9.44 -15.10 16.95
N GLU A 4 -8.84 -16.27 16.77
CA GLU A 4 -7.38 -16.47 16.90
C GLU A 4 -6.63 -16.66 15.57
N GLN A 5 -7.23 -16.28 14.44
CA GLN A 5 -6.49 -16.30 13.17
C GLN A 5 -5.39 -15.24 13.18
N LYS A 6 -4.16 -15.69 13.42
CA LYS A 6 -2.92 -14.90 13.31
C LYS A 6 -2.43 -14.91 11.87
N ILE A 7 -2.19 -13.72 11.33
CA ILE A 7 -1.70 -13.45 9.98
C ILE A 7 -0.25 -12.99 10.11
N VAL A 8 0.65 -13.66 9.40
CA VAL A 8 2.08 -13.32 9.40
C VAL A 8 2.38 -12.49 8.15
N ILE A 9 2.93 -11.28 8.34
CA ILE A 9 3.37 -10.37 7.27
C ILE A 9 4.82 -9.98 7.57
N GLY A 10 5.76 -10.61 6.87
CA GLY A 10 7.19 -10.46 7.17
C GLY A 10 7.51 -10.92 8.59
N GLU A 11 8.10 -10.04 9.40
CA GLU A 11 8.42 -10.30 10.81
C GLU A 11 7.25 -9.99 11.77
N ARG A 12 6.11 -9.49 11.26
CA ARG A 12 4.97 -9.10 12.07
C ARG A 12 3.93 -10.22 12.14
N ILE A 13 3.40 -10.44 13.33
CA ILE A 13 2.27 -11.35 13.58
C ILE A 13 1.10 -10.48 14.04
N LEU A 14 0.03 -10.43 13.24
CA LEU A 14 -1.16 -9.63 13.52
C LEU A 14 -2.38 -10.55 13.61
N THR A 15 -3.30 -10.25 14.51
CA THR A 15 -4.64 -10.83 14.46
C THR A 15 -5.43 -10.23 13.29
N ARG A 16 -6.47 -10.95 12.86
CA ARG A 16 -7.41 -10.44 11.86
C ARG A 16 -7.97 -9.07 12.24
N GLU A 17 -8.36 -8.87 13.50
CA GLU A 17 -8.91 -7.59 13.97
C GLU A 17 -7.88 -6.45 13.89
N GLU A 18 -6.63 -6.70 14.28
CA GLU A 18 -5.55 -5.71 14.19
C GLU A 18 -5.26 -5.32 12.73
N LEU A 19 -5.23 -6.30 11.82
CA LEU A 19 -5.05 -6.04 10.39
C LEU A 19 -6.17 -5.12 9.82
N PHE A 20 -7.42 -5.35 10.23
CA PHE A 20 -8.54 -4.50 9.78
C PHE A 20 -8.46 -3.09 10.39
N LYS A 21 -8.10 -2.95 11.66
CA LYS A 21 -7.91 -1.64 12.31
C LYS A 21 -6.77 -0.85 11.67
N GLU A 22 -5.63 -1.49 11.39
CA GLU A 22 -4.52 -0.86 10.68
C GLU A 22 -4.95 -0.40 9.27
N LYS A 23 -5.69 -1.24 8.55
CA LYS A 23 -6.23 -0.89 7.23
C LYS A 23 -7.16 0.32 7.29
N GLU A 24 -8.01 0.41 8.31
CA GLU A 24 -8.90 1.57 8.50
C GLU A 24 -8.11 2.85 8.80
N HIS A 25 -7.13 2.77 9.70
CA HIS A 25 -6.26 3.89 10.03
C HIS A 25 -5.43 4.36 8.83
N PHE A 26 -4.92 3.41 8.04
CA PHE A 26 -4.19 3.70 6.80
C PHE A 26 -5.08 4.40 5.77
N ARG A 27 -6.35 3.97 5.63
CA ARG A 27 -7.34 4.64 4.77
C ARG A 27 -7.59 6.08 5.21
N LYS A 28 -7.77 6.33 6.51
CA LYS A 28 -7.95 7.68 7.07
C LYS A 28 -6.73 8.57 6.79
N LYS A 29 -5.52 8.07 7.04
CA LYS A 29 -4.28 8.80 6.72
C LYS A 29 -4.14 9.13 5.23
N ARG A 30 -4.46 8.18 4.34
CA ARG A 30 -4.43 8.41 2.89
C ARG A 30 -5.50 9.42 2.45
N ALA A 31 -6.66 9.44 3.10
CA ALA A 31 -7.69 10.45 2.82
C ALA A 31 -7.18 11.87 3.14
N MET A 32 -6.43 12.02 4.23
CA MET A 32 -5.82 13.29 4.68
C MET A 32 -4.61 13.75 3.84
N GLN A 33 -4.07 12.92 2.95
CA GLN A 33 -2.98 13.34 2.06
C GLN A 33 -3.46 14.37 1.04
N SER A 34 -2.58 15.34 0.75
CA SER A 34 -2.79 16.32 -0.31
C SER A 34 -2.91 15.63 -1.68
N PHE A 35 -3.51 16.31 -2.65
CA PHE A 35 -3.58 15.80 -4.02
C PHE A 35 -2.18 15.58 -4.59
N GLU A 36 -1.27 16.51 -4.37
CA GLU A 36 0.12 16.43 -4.84
C GLU A 36 0.85 15.20 -4.28
N ASP A 37 0.71 14.93 -2.99
CA ASP A 37 1.34 13.75 -2.37
C ASP A 37 0.79 12.44 -2.92
N LYS A 38 -0.50 12.41 -3.29
CA LYS A 38 -1.12 11.26 -3.95
C LYS A 38 -0.54 11.05 -5.35
N ILE A 39 -0.33 12.11 -6.13
CA ILE A 39 0.30 12.00 -7.45
C ILE A 39 1.76 11.53 -7.32
N LYS A 40 2.53 12.08 -6.37
CA LYS A 40 3.90 11.63 -6.09
C LYS A 40 3.95 10.14 -5.75
N ALA A 41 3.07 9.67 -4.86
CA ALA A 41 2.98 8.26 -4.49
C ALA A 41 2.63 7.35 -5.69
N LEU A 42 1.75 7.81 -6.60
CA LEU A 42 1.41 7.07 -7.81
C LEU A 42 2.60 6.97 -8.78
N ILE A 43 3.38 8.04 -8.94
CA ILE A 43 4.58 8.03 -9.79
C ILE A 43 5.63 7.06 -9.26
N GLU A 44 5.85 7.01 -7.94
CA GLU A 44 6.76 6.04 -7.34
C GLU A 44 6.31 4.59 -7.59
N LEU A 45 5.00 4.32 -7.51
CA LEU A 45 4.46 3.01 -7.85
C LEU A 45 4.68 2.67 -9.33
N GLN A 46 4.52 3.63 -10.25
CA GLN A 46 4.80 3.44 -11.67
C GLN A 46 6.28 3.13 -11.92
N LYS A 47 7.21 3.82 -11.23
CA LYS A 47 8.65 3.53 -11.31
C LYS A 47 8.96 2.11 -10.84
N ILE A 48 8.42 1.71 -9.69
CA ILE A 48 8.59 0.34 -9.16
C ILE A 48 8.07 -0.68 -10.16
N ALA A 49 6.87 -0.46 -10.71
CA ALA A 49 6.26 -1.36 -11.70
C ALA A 49 7.08 -1.46 -12.99
N TYR A 50 7.67 -0.35 -13.46
CA TYR A 50 8.56 -0.34 -14.62
C TYR A 50 9.81 -1.20 -14.40
N TYR A 51 10.43 -1.11 -13.22
CA TYR A 51 11.59 -1.93 -12.88
C TYR A 51 11.22 -3.39 -12.59
N TRP A 52 10.01 -3.65 -12.10
CA TRP A 52 9.52 -4.99 -11.78
C TRP A 52 9.31 -5.82 -13.06
N GLY A 53 10.19 -6.79 -13.30
CA GLY A 53 10.05 -7.74 -14.40
C GLY A 53 10.35 -7.17 -15.80
N ARG A 54 10.99 -6.00 -15.90
CA ARG A 54 11.32 -5.31 -17.16
C ARG A 54 10.11 -5.11 -18.09
N LYS A 55 8.91 -4.92 -17.53
CA LYS A 55 7.71 -4.58 -18.31
C LYS A 55 7.84 -3.13 -18.81
N LYS A 56 8.37 -2.99 -20.02
CA LYS A 56 8.62 -1.70 -20.69
C LYS A 56 7.35 -0.91 -21.03
N ASP A 57 6.18 -1.52 -20.88
CA ASP A 57 4.89 -0.92 -21.25
C ASP A 57 4.31 0.01 -20.17
N THR A 58 5.06 0.27 -19.09
CA THR A 58 4.61 1.12 -17.99
C THR A 58 4.96 2.59 -18.28
N ILE A 59 3.95 3.44 -18.47
CA ILE A 59 4.14 4.89 -18.60
C ILE A 59 4.39 5.49 -17.21
N ILE A 60 5.53 6.15 -17.04
CA ILE A 60 5.87 6.91 -15.83
C ILE A 60 5.53 8.38 -16.10
N TRP A 61 4.60 8.95 -15.33
CA TRP A 61 4.25 10.36 -15.45
C TRP A 61 5.36 11.25 -14.89
N LYS A 62 5.53 12.44 -15.51
CA LYS A 62 6.38 13.52 -15.01
C LYS A 62 5.46 14.64 -14.51
N ILE A 63 5.71 15.12 -13.29
CA ILE A 63 5.11 16.36 -12.76
C ILE A 63 6.05 17.51 -13.09
#